data_AF-A0AAT9LXE0-F1
#
_entry.id   AF-A0AAT9LXE0-F1
#
_cell.length_a   1.000
_cell.length_b   1.000
_cell.length_c   1.000
_cell.angle_alpha   90.00
_cell.angle_beta   90.00
_cell.angle_gamma   90.00
#
_symmetry.space_group_name_H-M   'P 1'
#
loop_
_entity.id
_entity.type
_entity.pdbx_description
1 polymer ?
#
loop_
_entity_poly.entity_id
_entity_poly.type
_entity_poly.pdbx_seq_one_letter_code
_entity_poly.pdbx_strand_id
1 'polypeptide(L)'
;MSVWWVNQGRTYAAERDGSFLWAPISGKNGVRPAHWTAMSMVRPGDVVLHYANGAIRAVSRAPQPAVPAARPQSLPTDLWEAEGWLLRVSMQELAEPIGRDEIPSPLRMQWSQPMFTAQGTVNQGYLFPVGLEWFAHFSHLFADRLAGTAAHQPDTPVEVREGAEMLLRGLLGQKLETLSGAENFITAVSGDNVVVATNQSPGGQPVPIATVQAALDTLRREVSVCGLRTCLTFCRRETLDTIPG
;
A
#
# COMPACT_ATOMS: atom_id res chain seq x y z
N MET A 1 -3.78 3.77 7.10
CA MET A 1 -4.08 2.89 5.97
C MET A 1 -4.93 1.75 6.50
N SER A 2 -6.12 1.58 5.95
CA SER A 2 -7.03 0.47 6.24
C SER A 2 -7.03 -0.54 5.11
N VAL A 3 -7.53 -1.73 5.39
CA VAL A 3 -7.69 -2.80 4.41
C VAL A 3 -9.15 -3.20 4.36
N TRP A 4 -9.65 -3.40 3.15
CA TRP A 4 -11.04 -3.72 2.86
C TRP A 4 -11.14 -5.00 2.05
N TRP A 5 -12.22 -5.74 2.24
CA TRP A 5 -12.60 -6.90 1.45
C TRP A 5 -13.93 -6.60 0.78
N VAL A 6 -14.01 -6.73 -0.55
CA VAL A 6 -15.24 -6.53 -1.32
C VAL A 6 -15.72 -7.81 -1.98
N ASN A 7 -17.00 -8.14 -1.83
CA ASN A 7 -17.66 -9.26 -2.50
C ASN A 7 -18.36 -8.78 -3.78
N GLN A 8 -17.88 -9.22 -4.93
CA GLN A 8 -18.34 -8.74 -6.25
C GLN A 8 -18.96 -9.86 -7.10
N GLY A 9 -19.69 -10.80 -6.47
CA GLY A 9 -20.15 -12.04 -7.13
C GLY A 9 -20.85 -11.84 -8.49
N ARG A 10 -21.80 -10.90 -8.61
CA ARG A 10 -22.52 -10.60 -9.86
C ARG A 10 -21.96 -9.42 -10.65
N THR A 11 -21.10 -8.60 -10.05
CA THR A 11 -20.71 -7.29 -10.59
C THR A 11 -19.22 -7.16 -10.90
N TYR A 12 -18.42 -8.19 -10.60
CA TYR A 12 -16.97 -8.17 -10.75
C TYR A 12 -16.51 -7.68 -12.11
N ALA A 13 -17.03 -8.24 -13.21
CA ALA A 13 -16.62 -7.87 -14.56
C ALA A 13 -16.87 -6.38 -14.85
N ALA A 14 -18.08 -5.89 -14.58
CA ALA A 14 -18.46 -4.50 -14.82
C ALA A 14 -17.67 -3.51 -13.94
N GLU A 15 -17.47 -3.84 -12.67
CA GLU A 15 -16.72 -3.03 -11.71
C GLU A 15 -15.22 -2.98 -12.04
N ARG A 16 -14.65 -4.11 -12.45
CA ARG A 16 -13.27 -4.23 -12.93
C ARG A 16 -13.07 -3.39 -14.19
N ASP A 17 -13.88 -3.60 -15.23
CA ASP A 17 -13.77 -2.90 -16.51
C ASP A 17 -13.99 -1.40 -16.36
N GLY A 18 -14.88 -1.01 -15.45
CA GLY A 18 -15.15 0.39 -15.12
C GLY A 18 -14.17 1.02 -14.11
N SER A 19 -13.28 0.24 -13.49
CA SER A 19 -12.35 0.72 -12.46
C SER A 19 -13.06 1.46 -11.32
N PHE A 20 -14.11 0.83 -10.78
CA PHE A 20 -14.90 1.37 -9.67
C PHE A 20 -15.43 0.28 -8.75
N LEU A 21 -15.78 0.67 -7.53
CA LEU A 21 -16.68 -0.04 -6.64
C LEU A 21 -17.94 0.82 -6.45
N TRP A 22 -19.10 0.18 -6.35
CA TRP A 22 -20.35 0.91 -6.13
C TRP A 22 -21.29 0.16 -5.19
N ALA A 23 -21.91 0.89 -4.26
CA ALA A 23 -22.97 0.34 -3.40
C ALA A 23 -24.07 1.38 -3.18
N PRO A 24 -25.34 0.96 -3.02
CA PRO A 24 -26.41 1.91 -2.75
C PRO A 24 -26.25 2.56 -1.38
N ILE A 25 -26.67 3.83 -1.25
CA ILE A 25 -26.61 4.57 0.02
C ILE A 25 -27.62 3.98 1.02
N SER A 26 -28.78 3.59 0.53
CA SER A 26 -29.86 2.97 1.29
C SER A 26 -30.66 2.00 0.42
N GLY A 27 -31.30 1.02 1.04
CA GLY A 27 -32.19 0.08 0.35
C GLY A 27 -33.62 0.62 0.24
N LYS A 28 -34.52 -0.20 -0.32
CA LYS A 28 -35.94 0.10 -0.60
C LYS A 28 -36.73 0.75 0.55
N ASN A 29 -36.32 0.56 1.80
CA ASN A 29 -36.99 1.09 2.99
C ASN A 29 -36.14 2.12 3.76
N GLY A 30 -35.13 2.73 3.13
CA GLY A 30 -34.22 3.67 3.79
C GLY A 30 -33.19 3.02 4.72
N VAL A 31 -33.19 1.70 4.85
CA VAL A 31 -32.21 0.93 5.64
C VAL A 31 -30.82 1.14 5.05
N ARG A 32 -29.82 1.35 5.91
CA ARG A 32 -28.41 1.57 5.56
C ARG A 32 -27.52 0.46 6.15
N PRO A 33 -27.45 -0.71 5.52
CA PRO A 33 -26.57 -1.80 5.94
C PRO A 33 -25.14 -1.32 6.15
N ALA A 34 -24.50 -1.81 7.21
CA ALA A 34 -23.14 -1.42 7.58
C ALA A 34 -22.13 -1.61 6.44
N HIS A 35 -22.28 -2.69 5.65
CA HIS A 35 -21.40 -3.00 4.52
C HIS A 35 -21.60 -2.08 3.29
N TRP A 36 -22.64 -1.25 3.26
CA TRP A 36 -22.78 -0.17 2.28
C TRP A 36 -22.25 1.15 2.85
N THR A 37 -22.57 1.45 4.11
CA THR A 37 -22.02 2.61 4.81
C THR A 37 -20.48 2.56 4.90
N ALA A 38 -19.88 1.36 4.90
CA ALA A 38 -18.43 1.19 4.83
C ALA A 38 -17.78 1.89 3.62
N MET A 39 -18.49 2.07 2.50
CA MET A 39 -17.97 2.82 1.35
C MET A 39 -17.56 4.24 1.69
N SER A 40 -18.30 4.93 2.58
CA SER A 40 -17.98 6.31 3.00
C SER A 40 -16.80 6.37 3.97
N MET A 41 -16.35 5.24 4.49
CA MET A 41 -15.21 5.14 5.42
C MET A 41 -13.88 4.92 4.69
N VAL A 42 -13.90 4.56 3.41
CA VAL A 42 -12.69 4.32 2.60
C VAL A 42 -11.94 5.63 2.40
N ARG A 43 -10.63 5.60 2.67
CA ARG A 43 -9.74 6.76 2.55
C ARG A 43 -8.70 6.55 1.45
N PRO A 44 -8.13 7.63 0.90
CA PRO A 44 -6.99 7.54 -0.01
C PRO A 44 -5.85 6.71 0.61
N GLY A 45 -5.29 5.80 -0.18
CA GLY A 45 -4.21 4.88 0.21
C GLY A 45 -4.68 3.54 0.79
N ASP A 46 -5.97 3.40 1.13
CA ASP A 46 -6.53 2.13 1.62
C ASP A 46 -6.43 1.04 0.55
N VAL A 47 -6.21 -0.20 0.98
CA VAL A 47 -6.11 -1.38 0.12
C VAL A 47 -7.46 -2.09 0.07
N VAL A 48 -7.83 -2.60 -1.11
CA VAL A 48 -9.04 -3.41 -1.29
C VAL A 48 -8.70 -4.76 -1.90
N LEU A 49 -9.13 -5.84 -1.24
CA LEU A 49 -9.12 -7.21 -1.74
C LEU A 49 -10.44 -7.51 -2.44
N HIS A 50 -10.37 -7.91 -3.70
CA HIS A 50 -11.53 -8.14 -4.56
C HIS A 50 -11.89 -9.62 -4.62
N TYR A 51 -12.98 -10.01 -3.95
CA TYR A 51 -13.46 -11.39 -3.91
C TYR A 51 -14.62 -11.60 -4.90
N ALA A 52 -14.46 -12.55 -5.82
CA ALA A 52 -15.51 -12.95 -6.73
C ALA A 52 -15.33 -14.41 -7.16
N ASN A 53 -16.45 -15.11 -7.37
CA ASN A 53 -16.47 -16.49 -7.87
C ASN A 53 -15.54 -17.43 -7.09
N GLY A 54 -15.62 -17.37 -5.75
CA GLY A 54 -14.90 -18.29 -4.86
C GLY A 54 -13.44 -17.92 -4.55
N ALA A 55 -12.92 -16.81 -5.07
CA ALA A 55 -11.51 -16.45 -4.93
C ALA A 55 -11.30 -14.94 -4.76
N ILE A 56 -10.19 -14.54 -4.13
CA ILE A 56 -9.60 -13.22 -4.32
C ILE A 56 -9.02 -13.18 -5.74
N ARG A 57 -9.47 -12.21 -6.53
CA ARG A 57 -9.09 -12.08 -7.95
C ARG A 57 -8.27 -10.85 -8.25
N ALA A 58 -8.36 -9.82 -7.42
CA ALA A 58 -7.62 -8.59 -7.63
C ALA A 58 -7.31 -7.90 -6.31
N VAL A 59 -6.35 -6.97 -6.38
CA VAL A 59 -6.06 -6.00 -5.33
C VAL A 59 -6.12 -4.60 -5.95
N SER A 60 -6.57 -3.62 -5.18
CA SER A 60 -6.49 -2.21 -5.59
C SER A 60 -6.12 -1.32 -4.42
N ARG A 61 -5.73 -0.08 -4.75
CA ARG A 61 -5.63 1.02 -3.79
C ARG A 61 -6.66 2.08 -4.13
N ALA A 62 -7.31 2.62 -3.10
CA ALA A 62 -8.19 3.77 -3.24
C ALA A 62 -7.35 5.04 -3.48
N PRO A 63 -7.46 5.72 -4.64
CA PRO A 63 -6.76 6.97 -4.88
C PRO A 63 -7.48 8.18 -4.26
N GLN A 64 -8.77 8.04 -3.96
CA GLN A 64 -9.64 9.08 -3.45
C GLN A 64 -10.75 8.47 -2.57
N PRO A 65 -11.45 9.27 -1.73
CA PRO A 65 -12.63 8.80 -1.01
C PRO A 65 -13.78 8.43 -1.97
N ALA A 66 -14.75 7.65 -1.49
CA ALA A 66 -15.98 7.43 -2.23
C ALA A 66 -16.82 8.72 -2.29
N VAL A 67 -17.52 8.92 -3.41
CA VAL A 67 -18.40 10.07 -3.63
C VAL A 67 -19.83 9.62 -3.89
N PRO A 68 -20.86 10.43 -3.56
CA PRO A 68 -22.22 10.15 -3.99
C PRO A 68 -22.29 10.15 -5.52
N ALA A 69 -22.90 9.12 -6.09
CA ALA A 69 -23.09 8.99 -7.53
C ALA A 69 -24.28 8.10 -7.86
N ALA A 70 -24.86 8.34 -9.03
CA ALA A 70 -25.85 7.44 -9.60
C ALA A 70 -25.22 6.07 -9.88
N ARG A 71 -26.04 5.02 -9.88
CA ARG A 71 -25.61 3.68 -10.28
C ARG A 71 -25.09 3.69 -11.72
N PRO A 72 -23.88 3.19 -11.99
CA PRO A 72 -23.38 3.03 -13.36
C PRO A 72 -24.30 2.14 -14.19
N GLN A 73 -24.54 2.52 -15.45
CA GLN A 73 -25.40 1.77 -16.38
C GLN A 73 -24.87 0.35 -16.69
N SER A 74 -23.58 0.11 -16.46
CA SER A 74 -22.95 -1.21 -16.59
C SER A 74 -23.34 -2.19 -15.48
N LEU A 75 -23.94 -1.71 -14.38
CA LEU A 75 -24.40 -2.58 -13.29
C LEU A 75 -25.84 -3.06 -13.52
N PRO A 76 -26.18 -4.28 -13.06
CA PRO A 76 -27.53 -4.81 -13.20
C PRO A 76 -28.59 -3.94 -12.55
N THR A 77 -29.70 -3.72 -13.26
CA THR A 77 -30.75 -2.78 -12.83
C THR A 77 -31.64 -3.32 -11.72
N ASP A 78 -31.73 -4.65 -11.61
CA ASP A 78 -32.55 -5.43 -10.68
C ASP A 78 -32.01 -5.47 -9.24
N LEU A 79 -30.72 -5.17 -9.06
CA LEU A 79 -30.04 -5.39 -7.78
C LEU A 79 -30.23 -4.26 -6.76
N TRP A 80 -30.17 -3.00 -7.18
CA TRP A 80 -30.01 -1.86 -6.27
C TRP A 80 -30.73 -0.57 -6.71
N GLU A 81 -30.87 0.35 -5.75
CA GLU A 81 -31.42 1.69 -5.95
C GLU A 81 -30.56 2.55 -6.89
N ALA A 82 -31.09 3.70 -7.31
CA ALA A 82 -30.42 4.58 -8.27
C ALA A 82 -29.26 5.39 -7.66
N GLU A 83 -29.29 5.68 -6.36
CA GLU A 83 -28.29 6.50 -5.67
C GLU A 83 -27.37 5.69 -4.77
N GLY A 84 -26.06 5.93 -4.88
CA GLY A 84 -25.05 5.16 -4.19
C GLY A 84 -23.76 5.92 -3.91
N TRP A 85 -22.83 5.19 -3.33
CA TRP A 85 -21.42 5.58 -3.21
C TRP A 85 -20.65 4.97 -4.36
N LEU A 86 -19.82 5.77 -5.02
CA LEU A 86 -18.88 5.34 -6.03
C LEU A 86 -17.46 5.59 -5.55
N LEU A 87 -16.65 4.54 -5.52
CA LEU A 87 -15.22 4.62 -5.26
C LEU A 87 -14.49 4.28 -6.54
N ARG A 88 -13.66 5.20 -7.06
CA ARG A 88 -12.74 4.84 -8.14
C ARG A 88 -11.61 4.00 -7.58
N VAL A 89 -11.25 2.93 -8.27
CA VAL A 89 -10.15 2.05 -7.90
C VAL A 89 -9.36 1.69 -9.14
N SER A 90 -8.05 1.50 -9.00
CA SER A 90 -7.25 0.87 -10.04
C SER A 90 -7.04 -0.58 -9.64
N MET A 91 -7.87 -1.47 -10.20
CA MET A 91 -7.81 -2.91 -9.91
C MET A 91 -6.66 -3.55 -10.68
N GLN A 92 -5.84 -4.31 -9.95
CA GLN A 92 -4.82 -5.17 -10.53
C GLN A 92 -5.25 -6.61 -10.30
N GLU A 93 -5.58 -7.32 -11.38
CA GLU A 93 -5.92 -8.74 -11.30
C GLU A 93 -4.70 -9.57 -10.92
N LEU A 94 -4.91 -10.57 -10.07
CA LEU A 94 -3.92 -11.56 -9.74
C LEU A 94 -3.76 -12.51 -10.93
N ALA A 95 -2.51 -12.75 -11.33
CA ALA A 95 -2.20 -13.77 -12.34
C ALA A 95 -2.71 -15.16 -11.92
N GLU A 96 -2.62 -15.45 -10.61
CA GLU A 96 -3.18 -16.63 -9.98
C GLU A 96 -4.15 -16.21 -8.86
N PRO A 97 -5.47 -16.37 -9.05
CA PRO A 97 -6.46 -16.08 -8.02
C PRO A 97 -6.23 -16.93 -6.77
N ILE A 98 -6.51 -16.36 -5.59
CA ILE A 98 -6.41 -17.07 -4.31
C ILE A 98 -7.79 -17.58 -3.92
N GLY A 99 -8.02 -18.87 -4.09
CA GLY A 99 -9.25 -19.55 -3.71
C GLY A 99 -9.51 -19.43 -2.21
N ARG A 100 -10.79 -19.31 -1.84
CA ARG A 100 -11.21 -19.26 -0.43
C ARG A 100 -10.65 -20.43 0.38
N ASP A 101 -10.67 -21.63 -0.19
CA ASP A 101 -10.25 -22.84 0.52
C ASP A 101 -8.73 -22.99 0.61
N GLU A 102 -7.96 -22.19 -0.13
CA GLU A 102 -6.51 -22.04 0.06
C GLU A 102 -6.19 -21.18 1.29
N ILE A 103 -7.10 -20.27 1.69
CA ILE A 103 -6.94 -19.51 2.93
C ILE A 103 -7.12 -20.49 4.11
N PRO A 104 -6.12 -20.60 5.00
CA PRO A 104 -6.17 -21.56 6.10
C PRO A 104 -7.41 -21.40 6.99
N SER A 105 -7.96 -22.52 7.46
CA SER A 105 -9.14 -22.54 8.34
C SER A 105 -9.03 -21.59 9.54
N PRO A 106 -7.88 -21.48 10.26
CA PRO A 106 -7.76 -20.53 11.36
C PRO A 106 -8.01 -19.08 10.95
N LEU A 107 -7.51 -18.66 9.78
CA LEU A 107 -7.73 -17.31 9.25
C LEU A 107 -9.19 -17.07 8.87
N ARG A 108 -9.93 -18.12 8.50
CA ARG A 108 -11.36 -18.01 8.13
C ARG A 108 -12.32 -18.14 9.32
N MET A 109 -11.95 -18.87 10.37
CA MET A 109 -12.87 -19.25 11.45
C MET A 109 -12.47 -18.69 12.82
N GLN A 110 -11.19 -18.74 13.18
CA GLN A 110 -10.74 -18.45 14.55
C GLN A 110 -10.47 -16.97 14.77
N TRP A 111 -9.98 -16.28 13.73
CA TRP A 111 -9.61 -14.86 13.80
C TRP A 111 -10.82 -13.92 13.69
N SER A 112 -12.04 -14.48 13.61
CA SER A 112 -13.33 -13.79 13.73
C SER A 112 -13.47 -12.55 12.83
N GLN A 113 -12.95 -12.63 11.60
CA GLN A 113 -13.03 -11.52 10.67
C GLN A 113 -14.44 -11.38 10.07
N PRO A 114 -14.94 -10.15 9.83
CA PRO A 114 -16.34 -9.92 9.49
C PRO A 114 -16.72 -10.39 8.07
N MET A 115 -15.75 -10.65 7.18
CA MET A 115 -16.03 -11.21 5.86
C MET A 115 -16.29 -12.73 5.88
N PHE A 116 -16.04 -13.42 7.00
CA PHE A 116 -16.28 -14.87 7.14
C PHE A 116 -17.36 -15.21 8.17
N THR A 117 -18.10 -16.28 7.92
CA THR A 117 -18.96 -16.94 8.90
C THR A 117 -18.13 -17.73 9.91
N ALA A 118 -18.74 -18.17 11.01
CA ALA A 118 -18.11 -19.11 11.95
C ALA A 118 -17.69 -20.44 11.29
N GLN A 119 -18.32 -20.80 10.16
CA GLN A 119 -18.00 -21.98 9.35
C GLN A 119 -16.93 -21.69 8.29
N GLY A 120 -16.34 -20.49 8.26
CA GLY A 120 -15.31 -20.09 7.31
C GLY A 120 -15.81 -20.01 5.86
N THR A 121 -17.11 -19.87 5.65
CA THR A 121 -17.70 -19.42 4.38
C THR A 121 -17.70 -17.90 4.33
N VAL A 122 -17.83 -17.29 3.15
CA VAL A 122 -17.87 -15.83 3.03
C VAL A 122 -19.25 -15.31 3.42
N ASN A 123 -19.30 -14.28 4.26
CA ASN A 123 -20.54 -13.62 4.68
C ASN A 123 -21.22 -12.90 3.51
N GLN A 124 -22.55 -12.87 3.54
CA GLN A 124 -23.34 -12.04 2.63
C GLN A 124 -23.17 -10.56 3.00
N GLY A 125 -22.94 -9.73 1.99
CA GLY A 125 -22.66 -8.30 2.13
C GLY A 125 -21.66 -7.87 1.07
N TYR A 126 -21.40 -6.56 1.01
CA TYR A 126 -20.59 -5.95 -0.05
C TYR A 126 -19.16 -5.64 0.42
N LEU A 127 -18.97 -4.67 1.30
CA LEU A 127 -17.65 -4.23 1.77
C LEU A 127 -17.46 -4.51 3.27
N PHE A 128 -16.33 -5.10 3.64
CA PHE A 128 -15.98 -5.47 5.01
C PHE A 128 -14.60 -4.91 5.39
N PRO A 129 -14.41 -4.40 6.61
CA PRO A 129 -13.08 -4.07 7.09
C PRO A 129 -12.27 -5.34 7.35
N VAL A 130 -10.97 -5.27 7.13
CA VAL A 130 -10.01 -6.36 7.37
C VAL A 130 -9.05 -5.94 8.46
N GLY A 131 -8.87 -6.79 9.48
CA GLY A 131 -7.88 -6.57 10.52
C GLY A 131 -6.46 -6.60 9.95
N LEU A 132 -5.61 -5.66 10.38
CA LEU A 132 -4.24 -5.55 9.85
C LEU A 132 -3.38 -6.78 10.14
N GLU A 133 -3.56 -7.42 11.30
CA GLU A 133 -2.86 -8.67 11.62
C GLU A 133 -3.26 -9.79 10.66
N TRP A 134 -4.57 -9.94 10.40
CA TRP A 134 -5.07 -10.91 9.43
C TRP A 134 -4.47 -10.65 8.06
N PHE A 135 -4.47 -9.38 7.62
CA PHE A 135 -3.93 -8.98 6.33
C PHE A 135 -2.43 -9.22 6.23
N ALA A 136 -1.66 -8.99 7.29
CA ALA A 136 -0.23 -9.26 7.33
C ALA A 136 0.05 -10.76 7.15
N HIS A 137 -0.68 -11.62 7.86
CA HIS A 137 -0.57 -13.08 7.70
C HIS A 137 -0.99 -13.55 6.32
N PHE A 138 -2.13 -13.08 5.81
CA PHE A 138 -2.61 -13.38 4.46
C PHE A 138 -1.59 -12.96 3.40
N SER A 139 -1.06 -11.74 3.50
CA SER A 139 -0.11 -11.20 2.53
C SER A 139 1.21 -11.94 2.54
N HIS A 140 1.66 -12.40 3.72
CA HIS A 140 2.84 -13.24 3.83
C HIS A 140 2.64 -14.62 3.17
N LEU A 141 1.48 -15.26 3.40
CA LEU A 141 1.17 -16.58 2.84
C LEU A 141 1.06 -16.57 1.31
N PHE A 142 0.58 -15.47 0.74
CA PHE A 142 0.35 -15.35 -0.71
C PHE A 142 1.24 -14.28 -1.37
N ALA A 143 2.42 -14.02 -0.78
CA ALA A 143 3.32 -12.97 -1.21
C ALA A 143 3.65 -13.04 -2.71
N ASP A 144 3.92 -14.23 -3.24
CA ASP A 144 4.27 -14.43 -4.65
C ASP A 144 3.12 -14.05 -5.60
N ARG A 145 1.88 -14.39 -5.23
CA ARG A 145 0.69 -14.08 -6.04
C ARG A 145 0.32 -12.60 -5.96
N LEU A 146 0.53 -11.98 -4.80
CA LEU A 146 0.30 -10.56 -4.58
C LEU A 146 1.41 -9.69 -5.19
N ALA A 147 2.66 -10.17 -5.26
CA ALA A 147 3.74 -9.49 -5.96
C ALA A 147 3.52 -9.45 -7.48
N GLY A 148 2.85 -10.48 -8.02
CA GLY A 148 2.47 -10.56 -9.43
C GLY A 148 1.53 -9.44 -9.92
N THR A 149 0.88 -8.70 -9.02
CA THR A 149 0.04 -7.54 -9.40
C THR A 149 0.85 -6.30 -9.78
N ALA A 150 2.15 -6.26 -9.45
CA ALA A 150 3.06 -5.19 -9.83
C ALA A 150 3.51 -5.26 -11.31
N ALA A 151 3.15 -6.32 -12.05
CA ALA A 151 3.64 -6.57 -13.41
C ALA A 151 2.93 -5.77 -14.54
N HIS A 152 2.12 -4.76 -14.21
CA HIS A 152 1.67 -3.75 -15.18
C HIS A 152 1.79 -2.32 -14.62
N GLN A 153 3.01 -1.94 -14.29
CA GLN A 153 3.53 -0.60 -14.54
C GLN A 153 4.62 -0.74 -15.60
N PRO A 154 4.65 0.10 -16.66
CA PRO A 154 5.79 0.12 -17.58
C PRO A 154 7.04 0.49 -16.77
N ASP A 155 8.04 -0.38 -16.83
CA ASP A 155 9.43 -0.21 -16.39
C ASP A 155 9.70 0.87 -15.34
N THR A 156 9.65 0.51 -14.05
CA THR A 156 10.60 1.08 -13.07
C THR A 156 10.74 0.16 -11.85
N PRO A 157 11.96 -0.28 -11.48
CA PRO A 157 12.16 -1.14 -10.31
C PRO A 157 11.65 -0.54 -8.99
N VAL A 158 10.96 -1.39 -8.24
CA VAL A 158 10.15 -1.15 -7.02
C VAL A 158 10.93 -0.54 -5.84
N GLU A 159 12.25 -0.51 -5.87
CA GLU A 159 13.09 -0.05 -4.76
C GLU A 159 13.16 1.48 -4.66
N VAL A 160 12.75 2.22 -5.69
CA VAL A 160 12.98 3.67 -5.80
C VAL A 160 11.88 4.53 -5.14
N ARG A 161 10.65 4.01 -4.96
CA ARG A 161 9.47 4.89 -4.78
C ARG A 161 8.93 5.12 -3.37
N GLU A 162 9.26 4.34 -2.33
CA GLU A 162 8.63 4.53 -1.01
C GLU A 162 9.55 5.07 0.10
N GLY A 163 10.87 5.06 -0.06
CA GLY A 163 11.81 5.52 0.99
C GLY A 163 12.27 6.97 0.80
N ALA A 164 13.20 7.18 -0.13
CA ALA A 164 13.87 8.46 -0.33
C ALA A 164 12.93 9.56 -0.83
N GLU A 165 12.01 9.29 -1.77
CA GLU A 165 11.15 10.34 -2.32
C GLU A 165 10.25 10.98 -1.25
N MET A 166 9.67 10.17 -0.35
CA MET A 166 8.83 10.66 0.74
C MET A 166 9.63 11.52 1.73
N LEU A 167 10.83 11.07 2.08
CA LEU A 167 11.74 11.80 2.96
C LEU A 167 12.20 13.12 2.31
N LEU A 168 12.58 13.10 1.04
CA LEU A 168 13.05 14.27 0.30
C LEU A 168 11.95 15.31 0.07
N ARG A 169 10.72 14.87 -0.21
CA ARG A 169 9.55 15.77 -0.27
C ARG A 169 9.27 16.44 1.08
N GLY A 170 9.46 15.74 2.19
CA GLY A 170 9.35 16.31 3.54
C GLY A 170 10.43 17.32 3.89
N LEU A 171 11.55 17.29 3.19
CA LEU A 171 12.70 18.18 3.37
C LEU A 171 12.73 19.34 2.35
N LEU A 172 11.72 19.47 1.48
CA LEU A 172 11.62 20.59 0.53
C LEU A 172 11.57 21.92 1.28
N GLY A 173 12.52 22.81 0.97
CA GLY A 173 12.67 24.10 1.63
C GLY A 173 13.25 24.04 3.05
N GLN A 174 13.63 22.85 3.54
CA GLN A 174 14.36 22.73 4.80
C GLN A 174 15.87 22.88 4.60
N LYS A 175 16.51 23.51 5.58
CA LYS A 175 17.95 23.73 5.61
C LYS A 175 18.65 22.47 6.13
N LEU A 176 19.58 21.92 5.36
CA LEU A 176 20.39 20.76 5.74
C LEU A 176 21.83 21.19 5.99
N GLU A 177 22.33 20.96 7.20
CA GLU A 177 23.73 21.22 7.56
C GLU A 177 24.55 19.94 7.38
N THR A 178 25.65 20.04 6.64
CA THR A 178 26.62 18.95 6.51
C THR A 178 27.55 18.89 7.70
N LEU A 179 28.19 17.75 7.92
CA LEU A 179 29.20 17.55 8.98
C LEU A 179 30.40 18.51 8.86
N SER A 180 30.64 19.08 7.68
CA SER A 180 31.65 20.12 7.43
C SER A 180 31.14 21.55 7.63
N GLY A 181 29.91 21.74 8.10
CA GLY A 181 29.27 23.06 8.33
C GLY A 181 28.75 23.74 7.07
N ALA A 182 28.74 23.08 5.91
CA ALA A 182 28.21 23.64 4.68
C ALA A 182 26.69 23.41 4.59
N GLU A 183 25.98 24.45 4.17
CA GLU A 183 24.51 24.47 4.07
C GLU A 183 24.06 23.99 2.70
N ASN A 184 23.06 23.11 2.68
CA ASN A 184 22.45 22.56 1.47
C ASN A 184 20.93 22.68 1.57
N PHE A 185 20.27 22.93 0.44
CA PHE A 185 18.83 23.12 0.36
C PHE A 185 18.25 22.22 -0.72
N ILE A 186 17.18 21.51 -0.40
CA ILE A 186 16.39 20.78 -1.39
C ILE A 186 15.37 21.77 -1.98
N THR A 187 15.59 22.17 -3.23
CA THR A 187 14.80 23.21 -3.90
C THR A 187 13.68 22.64 -4.76
N ALA A 188 13.85 21.42 -5.28
CA ALA A 188 12.82 20.73 -6.04
C ALA A 188 13.01 19.21 -6.01
N VAL A 189 11.91 18.47 -6.13
CA VAL A 189 11.90 17.02 -6.41
C VAL A 189 11.04 16.84 -7.66
N SER A 190 11.63 16.33 -8.75
CA SER A 190 10.96 16.19 -10.05
C SER A 190 11.42 14.92 -10.76
N GLY A 191 10.48 14.04 -11.09
CA GLY A 191 10.79 12.72 -11.67
C GLY A 191 11.74 11.93 -10.78
N ASP A 192 12.84 11.46 -11.37
CA ASP A 192 13.88 10.66 -10.68
C ASP A 192 14.99 11.49 -10.02
N ASN A 193 14.87 12.82 -9.98
CA ASN A 193 15.92 13.71 -9.49
C ASN A 193 15.44 14.62 -8.35
N VAL A 194 16.35 14.85 -7.41
CA VAL A 194 16.26 15.93 -6.42
C VAL A 194 17.24 17.03 -6.77
N VAL A 195 16.80 18.28 -6.74
CA VAL A 195 17.67 19.43 -6.96
C VAL A 195 18.17 19.93 -5.62
N VAL A 196 19.49 19.86 -5.43
CA VAL A 196 20.16 20.31 -4.22
C VAL A 196 20.94 21.58 -4.51
N ALA A 197 20.51 22.70 -3.93
CA ALA A 197 21.24 23.96 -3.95
C ALA A 197 22.30 23.99 -2.85
N THR A 198 23.47 24.51 -3.20
CA THR A 198 24.60 24.70 -2.27
C THR A 198 25.07 26.15 -2.36
N ASN A 199 25.88 26.58 -1.38
CA ASN A 199 26.48 27.93 -1.41
C ASN A 199 27.36 28.18 -2.64
N GLN A 200 27.87 27.13 -3.29
CA GLN A 200 28.68 27.23 -4.51
C GLN A 200 27.86 27.03 -5.80
N SER A 201 26.59 26.64 -5.70
CA SER A 201 25.68 26.44 -6.83
C SER A 201 24.22 26.73 -6.41
N PRO A 202 23.81 28.01 -6.42
CA PRO A 202 22.48 28.44 -5.94
C PRO A 202 21.32 27.92 -6.79
N GLY A 203 21.55 27.67 -8.09
CA GLY A 203 20.57 27.07 -9.00
C GLY A 203 20.33 25.57 -8.74
N GLY A 204 21.16 24.96 -7.90
CA GLY A 204 21.12 23.56 -7.55
C GLY A 204 21.61 22.59 -8.62
N GLN A 205 22.11 21.46 -8.17
CA GLN A 205 22.53 20.36 -9.02
C GLN A 205 21.51 19.23 -8.94
N PRO A 206 21.10 18.64 -10.07
CA PRO A 206 20.23 17.48 -10.07
C PRO A 206 21.02 16.26 -9.57
N VAL A 207 20.54 15.66 -8.49
CA VAL A 207 21.06 14.41 -7.93
C VAL A 207 20.00 13.33 -8.13
N PRO A 208 20.33 12.19 -8.75
CA PRO A 208 19.40 11.09 -8.89
C PRO A 208 18.95 10.57 -7.51
N ILE A 209 17.65 10.38 -7.34
CA ILE A 209 17.05 9.88 -6.09
C ILE A 209 17.61 8.49 -5.75
N ALA A 210 17.90 7.67 -6.78
CA ALA A 210 18.57 6.37 -6.61
C ALA A 210 19.94 6.48 -5.92
N THR A 211 20.73 7.52 -6.24
CA THR A 211 22.02 7.77 -5.60
C THR A 211 21.86 8.15 -4.13
N VAL A 212 20.84 8.95 -3.83
CA VAL A 212 20.50 9.34 -2.45
C VAL A 212 20.03 8.12 -1.64
N GLN A 213 19.20 7.26 -2.24
CA GLN A 213 18.73 6.02 -1.61
C GLN A 213 19.89 5.07 -1.32
N ALA A 214 20.81 4.86 -2.28
CA ALA A 214 22.00 4.04 -2.07
C ALA A 214 22.89 4.57 -0.93
N ALA A 215 23.02 5.89 -0.80
CA ALA A 215 23.73 6.52 0.31
C ALA A 215 22.99 6.31 1.66
N LEU A 216 21.66 6.48 1.69
CA LEU A 216 20.85 6.23 2.89
C LEU A 216 20.89 4.77 3.32
N ASP A 217 20.87 3.82 2.39
CA ASP A 217 20.97 2.38 2.67
C ASP A 217 22.36 2.00 3.17
N THR A 218 23.41 2.65 2.65
CA THR A 218 24.78 2.49 3.15
C THR A 218 24.87 2.99 4.59
N LEU A 219 24.36 4.20 4.87
CA LEU A 219 24.32 4.76 6.22
C LEU A 219 23.49 3.91 7.18
N ARG A 220 22.34 3.38 6.74
CA ARG A 220 21.48 2.52 7.57
C ARG A 220 22.15 1.19 7.92
N ARG A 221 22.95 0.63 6.99
CA ARG A 221 23.78 -0.56 7.25
C ARG A 221 24.93 -0.23 8.19
N GLU A 222 25.63 0.88 8.00
CA GLU A 222 26.72 1.30 8.89
C GLU A 222 26.23 1.61 10.31
N VAL A 223 25.08 2.26 10.47
CA VAL A 223 24.43 2.50 11.77
C VAL A 223 23.92 1.19 12.39
N SER A 224 23.40 0.24 11.59
CA SER A 224 23.00 -1.08 12.09
C SER A 224 24.19 -1.94 12.51
N VAL A 225 25.32 -1.85 11.81
CA VAL A 225 26.57 -2.54 12.16
C VAL A 225 27.21 -1.90 13.40
N CYS A 226 27.13 -0.57 13.55
CA CYS A 226 27.53 0.13 14.77
C CYS A 226 26.61 -0.19 15.96
N GLY A 227 25.29 -0.27 15.75
CA GLY A 227 24.30 -0.60 16.80
C GLY A 227 24.36 -2.06 17.28
N LEU A 228 24.78 -3.00 16.43
CA LEU A 228 25.05 -4.39 16.81
C LEU A 228 26.45 -4.59 17.41
N ARG A 229 27.41 -3.69 17.15
CA ARG A 229 28.77 -3.75 17.73
C ARG A 229 28.91 -3.14 19.12
N THR A 230 27.97 -2.33 19.59
CA THR A 230 28.01 -1.79 20.97
C THR A 230 27.58 -2.78 22.06
N CYS A 231 27.11 -3.98 21.70
CA CYS A 231 26.71 -5.00 22.69
C CYS A 231 27.71 -6.15 22.85
N LEU A 232 28.73 -6.25 22.00
CA LEU A 232 29.75 -7.30 22.09
C LEU A 232 31.11 -6.68 21.78
N THR A 233 31.79 -6.15 22.81
CA THR A 233 33.19 -6.49 23.16
C THR A 233 33.66 -5.55 24.27
N PHE A 234 33.18 -5.83 25.49
CA PHE A 234 33.90 -5.60 26.74
C PHE A 234 35.04 -6.65 26.92
N CYS A 235 35.67 -7.11 25.84
CA CYS A 235 36.63 -8.22 25.90
C CYS A 235 37.73 -8.14 24.83
N ARG A 236 38.58 -7.09 24.91
CA ARG A 236 40.06 -7.17 24.88
C ARG A 236 40.68 -5.78 24.74
N ARG A 237 41.25 -5.30 25.85
CA ARG A 237 42.54 -4.60 25.83
C ARG A 237 43.62 -5.59 25.38
N GLU A 238 44.74 -5.06 24.89
CA GLU A 238 45.93 -5.77 24.34
C GLU A 238 45.73 -6.17 22.86
N THR A 239 46.43 -5.63 21.86
CA THR A 239 47.86 -5.30 21.67
C THR A 239 47.97 -4.31 20.49
N LEU A 240 48.57 -3.12 20.65
CA LEU A 240 49.97 -2.79 20.34
C LEU A 240 50.39 -2.94 18.87
N ASP A 241 50.86 -1.80 18.32
CA ASP A 241 51.99 -1.62 17.41
C ASP A 241 52.39 -2.77 16.48
N THR A 242 52.29 -2.53 15.17
CA THR A 242 53.41 -2.75 14.21
C THR A 242 53.06 -2.22 12.81
N ILE A 243 53.69 -1.10 12.45
CA ILE A 243 54.07 -0.75 11.06
C ILE A 243 55.22 -1.71 10.67
N PRO A 244 55.46 -2.08 9.38
CA PRO A 244 56.22 -1.23 8.43
C PRO A 244 55.67 -1.38 6.97
N GLY A 245 55.94 -0.52 5.98
CA GLY A 245 56.81 0.63 5.78
C GLY A 245 56.61 1.11 4.34
#